data_AF-A0A538J560-F1
#
_entry.id   AF-A0A538J560-F1
#
_cell.length_a   1.000
_cell.length_b   1.000
_cell.length_c   1.000
_cell.angle_alpha   90.00
_cell.angle_beta   90.00
_cell.angle_gamma   90.00
#
_symmetry.space_group_name_H-M   'P 1'
#
loop_
_entity.id
_entity.type
_entity.pdbx_description
1 polymer ?
#
loop_
_entity_poly.entity_id
_entity_poly.type
_entity_poly.pdbx_seq_one_letter_code
_entity_poly.pdbx_strand_id
1 'polypeptide(L)' 'MRRFAKFWWDFIVGDDWRVAVGIVIAFGLTALLATTSIPAWWVLPLAVAAVLWLSLYRVAR' A
#
# COMPACT_ATOMS: atom_id res chain seq x y z
N MET A 1 13.38 22.81 -8.98
CA MET A 1 12.31 21.90 -9.42
C MET A 1 12.63 20.41 -9.20
N ARG A 2 13.69 19.84 -9.81
CA ARG A 2 14.03 18.39 -9.70
C ARG A 2 14.15 17.85 -8.26
N ARG A 3 14.80 18.60 -7.36
CA ARG A 3 14.93 18.21 -5.94
C ARG A 3 13.59 18.17 -5.20
N PHE A 4 12.69 19.08 -5.52
CA PHE A 4 11.37 19.17 -4.89
C PHE A 4 10.46 18.02 -5.36
N ALA A 5 10.46 17.71 -6.66
CA ALA A 5 9.74 16.55 -7.20
C ALA A 5 10.26 15.23 -6.64
N LYS A 6 11.60 15.08 -6.50
CA LYS A 6 12.20 13.90 -5.90
C LYS A 6 11.88 13.77 -4.41
N PHE A 7 11.83 14.88 -3.68
CA PHE A 7 11.40 14.88 -2.27
C PHE A 7 9.96 14.38 -2.11
N TRP A 8 9.03 14.88 -2.94
CA TRP A 8 7.65 14.40 -2.92
C TRP A 8 7.54 12.93 -3.33
N TRP A 9 8.35 12.47 -4.28
CA TRP A 9 8.45 11.06 -4.64
C TRP A 9 8.96 10.21 -3.48
N ASP A 10 10.09 10.56 -2.88
CA ASP A 10 10.68 9.85 -1.74
C ASP A 10 9.77 9.90 -0.49
N PHE A 11 8.94 10.95 -0.33
CA PHE A 11 7.99 11.09 0.78
C PHE A 11 6.68 10.30 0.56
N ILE A 12 6.11 10.33 -0.66
CA ILE A 12 4.83 9.67 -0.98
C ILE A 12 5.04 8.18 -1.29
N VAL A 13 6.07 7.86 -2.05
CA VAL A 13 6.37 6.49 -2.52
C VAL A 13 7.29 5.78 -1.54
N GLY A 14 8.16 6.52 -0.84
CA GLY A 14 9.20 5.92 -0.01
C GLY A 14 10.32 5.30 -0.83
N ASP A 15 11.24 4.64 -0.13
CA ASP A 15 12.39 3.91 -0.69
C ASP A 15 11.98 2.69 -1.55
N ASP A 16 10.71 2.25 -1.49
CA ASP A 16 10.22 1.10 -2.25
C ASP A 16 8.88 1.37 -2.95
N TRP A 17 8.93 1.53 -4.28
CA TRP A 17 7.77 1.71 -5.15
C TRP A 17 6.73 0.58 -5.03
N ARG A 18 7.13 -0.61 -4.56
CA ARG A 18 6.25 -1.76 -4.38
C ARG A 18 5.23 -1.53 -3.27
N VAL A 19 5.59 -0.75 -2.25
CA VAL A 19 4.67 -0.39 -1.15
C VAL A 19 3.59 0.54 -1.68
N ALA A 20 3.96 1.54 -2.49
CA ALA A 20 2.99 2.44 -3.12
C ALA A 20 2.02 1.68 -4.03
N VAL A 21 2.50 0.71 -4.82
CA VAL A 21 1.63 -0.16 -5.63
C VAL A 21 0.71 -0.99 -4.75
N GLY A 22 1.20 -1.55 -3.64
CA GLY A 22 0.37 -2.28 -2.68
C GLY A 22 -0.75 -1.41 -2.08
N ILE A 23 -0.45 -0.15 -1.74
CA ILE A 23 -1.43 0.81 -1.23
C ILE A 23 -2.49 1.14 -2.28
N VAL A 24 -2.09 1.40 -3.53
CA VAL A 24 -3.03 1.70 -4.62
C VAL A 24 -3.95 0.51 -4.88
N ILE A 25 -3.41 -0.72 -4.89
CA ILE A 25 -4.23 -1.94 -5.04
C ILE A 25 -5.19 -2.10 -3.86
N ALA A 26 -4.72 -1.91 -2.62
CA ALA A 26 -5.56 -2.02 -1.43
C ALA A 26 -6.71 -1.00 -1.43
N PHE A 27 -6.44 0.26 -1.78
CA PHE A 27 -7.48 1.28 -1.92
C PHE A 27 -8.41 1.00 -3.09
N GLY A 28 -7.89 0.56 -4.23
CA GLY A 28 -8.69 0.17 -5.39
C GLY A 28 -9.68 -0.95 -5.04
N LEU A 29 -9.19 -2.01 -4.36
CA LEU A 29 -10.03 -3.11 -3.88
C LEU A 29 -11.06 -2.63 -2.85
N THR A 30 -10.65 -1.79 -1.90
CA THR A 30 -11.57 -1.21 -0.89
C THR A 30 -12.68 -0.40 -1.56
N ALA A 31 -12.35 0.46 -2.52
CA ALA A 31 -13.30 1.29 -3.25
C ALA A 31 -14.26 0.43 -4.08
N LEU A 32 -13.75 -0.60 -4.75
CA LEU A 32 -14.57 -1.53 -5.52
C LEU A 32 -15.55 -2.27 -4.60
N LEU A 33 -15.08 -2.74 -3.44
CA LEU A 33 -15.94 -3.38 -2.46
C LEU A 33 -16.98 -2.43 -1.85
N ALA A 34 -16.63 -1.16 -1.64
CA ALA A 34 -17.56 -0.15 -1.15
C ALA A 34 -18.72 0.12 -2.12
N THR A 35 -18.60 -0.25 -3.40
CA THR A 35 -19.74 -0.21 -4.36
C THR A 35 -20.71 -1.38 -4.19
N THR A 36 -20.38 -2.36 -3.35
CA THR A 36 -21.18 -3.56 -3.10
C THR A 36 -21.77 -3.55 -1.69
N SER A 37 -22.70 -4.47 -1.41
CA SER A 37 -23.20 -4.71 -0.04
C SER A 37 -22.23 -5.53 0.82
N ILE A 38 -21.02 -5.82 0.34
CA ILE A 38 -20.02 -6.61 1.06
C ILE A 38 -19.35 -5.73 2.13
N PRO A 39 -19.33 -6.17 3.40
CA PRO A 39 -18.66 -5.42 4.46
C PRO A 39 -17.15 -5.36 4.21
N ALA A 40 -16.58 -4.17 4.01
CA ALA A 40 -15.17 -3.99 3.67
C ALA A 40 -14.19 -4.04 4.87
N TRP A 41 -14.68 -4.36 6.07
CA TRP A 41 -13.88 -4.32 7.30
C TRP A 41 -12.66 -5.25 7.28
N TRP A 42 -12.71 -6.34 6.50
CA TRP A 42 -11.62 -7.31 6.40
C TRP A 42 -10.47 -6.87 5.49
N VAL A 43 -10.66 -5.81 4.70
CA VAL A 43 -9.61 -5.31 3.80
C VAL A 43 -8.43 -4.76 4.59
N LEU A 44 -8.72 -4.07 5.70
CA LEU A 44 -7.72 -3.48 6.58
C LEU A 44 -6.81 -4.52 7.27
N PRO A 45 -7.34 -5.58 7.92
CA PRO A 45 -6.49 -6.64 8.48
C PRO A 45 -5.72 -7.44 7.42
N LEU A 46 -6.27 -7.66 6.22
CA LEU A 46 -5.51 -8.26 5.11
C LEU A 46 -4.35 -7.37 4.65
N ALA A 47 -4.57 -6.06 4.54
CA ALA A 47 -3.53 -5.11 4.19
C ALA A 47 -2.39 -5.11 5.23
N VAL A 48 -2.75 -5.13 6.53
CA VAL A 48 -1.77 -5.22 7.62
C VAL A 48 -0.97 -6.53 7.54
N ALA A 49 -1.63 -7.67 7.33
CA ALA A 49 -0.95 -8.95 7.19
C ALA A 49 0.01 -8.97 5.98
N ALA A 50 -0.41 -8.40 4.85
CA ALA A 50 0.43 -8.30 3.65
C ALA A 50 1.66 -7.40 3.87
N VAL A 51 1.50 -6.24 4.53
CA VAL A 51 2.61 -5.34 4.87
C VAL A 51 3.58 -6.01 5.84
N LEU A 52 3.07 -6.69 6.87
CA LEU A 52 3.91 -7.43 7.81
C LEU A 52 4.68 -8.55 7.10
N TRP A 53 4.02 -9.35 6.28
CA TRP A 53 4.67 -10.40 5.50
C TRP A 53 5.79 -9.84 4.63
N LEU A 54 5.53 -8.75 3.90
CA LEU A 54 6.53 -8.09 3.06
C LEU A 54 7.70 -7.57 3.89
N SER A 55 7.43 -6.95 5.04
CA SER A 55 8.47 -6.44 5.94
C SER A 55 9.35 -7.57 6.48
N LEU A 56 8.76 -8.69 6.88
CA LEU A 56 9.48 -9.87 7.36
C LEU A 56 10.29 -10.52 6.24
N TYR A 57 9.71 -10.69 5.05
CA TYR A 57 10.38 -11.27 3.89
C TYR A 57 11.61 -10.46 3.45
N ARG A 58 11.55 -9.13 3.60
CA ARG A 58 12.64 -8.20 3.25
C ARG A 58 13.81 -8.25 4.23
N VAL A 59 13.56 -8.56 5.49
CA VAL A 59 14.60 -8.70 6.53
C VAL A 59 15.19 -10.11 6.56
N ALA A 60 14.38 -11.12 6.24
CA ALA A 60 14.80 -12.51 6.23
C ALA A 60 15.65 -12.91 5.00
N ARG A 61 15.75 -12.04 3.99
CA ARG A 61 16.50 -12.28 2.76
C ARG A 61 17.63 -11.26 2.60
#